data_AF-I4DEE5-F1
#
_entry.id   AF-I4DEE5-F1
#
_cell.length_a   1.000
_cell.length_b   1.000
_cell.length_c   1.000
_cell.angle_alpha   90.00
_cell.angle_beta   90.00
_cell.angle_gamma   90.00
#
_symmetry.space_group_name_H-M   'P 1'
#
loop_
_entity.id
_entity.type
_entity.pdbx_description
1 polymer ?
#
loop_
_entity_poly.entity_id
_entity_poly.type
_entity_poly.pdbx_seq_one_letter_code
_entity_poly.pdbx_strand_id
1 'polypeptide(L)'
;MIRWIENKYFPLSNLYESLIFLTWGLTLVHLILEQQNKSKLIGAINTPICLFIIAFTSFSLPSEMKKAVPLVPALRSNWLMMHVSIMMISYALLILGSLLSILFLIIYKINLKNVNINQKRTNYRIQMSTSIANNSVLYSDRMSILQIIDNLSYRIIGLGFPLLTIGIIAGAVWAND
;
A
#
# COMPACT_ATOMS: atom_id res chain seq x y z
N MET A 1 -9.62 -12.16 14.13
CA MET A 1 -9.86 -13.60 13.87
C MET A 1 -10.39 -14.35 15.10
N ILE A 2 -9.79 -14.28 16.30
CA ILE A 2 -10.34 -14.95 17.50
C ILE A 2 -11.81 -14.53 17.80
N ARG A 3 -12.14 -13.25 17.67
CA ARG A 3 -13.50 -12.71 17.85
C ARG A 3 -14.53 -13.20 16.82
N TRP A 4 -14.11 -13.59 15.62
CA TRP A 4 -15.01 -14.08 14.55
C TRP A 4 -15.58 -15.46 14.92
N ILE A 5 -14.72 -16.31 15.48
CA ILE A 5 -15.08 -17.64 15.96
C ILE A 5 -16.00 -17.56 17.19
N GLU A 6 -15.80 -16.57 18.07
CA GLU A 6 -16.65 -16.41 19.26
C GLU A 6 -18.01 -15.74 18.97
N ASN A 7 -18.08 -14.74 18.08
CA ASN A 7 -19.28 -13.89 17.96
C ASN A 7 -20.22 -14.28 16.81
N LYS A 8 -19.87 -15.24 15.93
CA LYS A 8 -20.68 -15.68 14.77
C LYS A 8 -21.13 -14.58 13.78
N TYR A 9 -20.58 -13.36 13.89
CA TYR A 9 -20.80 -12.26 12.95
C TYR A 9 -19.48 -11.80 12.34
N PHE A 10 -19.56 -11.27 11.12
CA PHE A 10 -18.39 -10.88 10.37
C PHE A 10 -17.84 -9.54 10.89
N PRO A 11 -16.52 -9.43 11.12
CA PRO A 11 -15.88 -8.27 11.72
C PRO A 11 -15.70 -7.12 10.71
N LEU A 12 -16.80 -6.63 10.16
CA LEU A 12 -16.88 -5.41 9.33
C LEU A 12 -17.97 -4.45 9.85
N SER A 13 -18.62 -4.80 10.96
CA SER A 13 -19.77 -4.07 11.47
C SER A 13 -19.44 -2.69 12.03
N ASN A 14 -18.18 -2.48 12.38
CA ASN A 14 -17.72 -1.29 13.05
C ASN A 14 -16.52 -0.72 12.30
N LEU A 15 -16.35 0.61 12.36
CA LEU A 15 -15.21 1.32 11.78
C LEU A 15 -13.89 0.76 12.33
N TYR A 16 -13.84 0.43 13.62
CA TYR A 16 -12.69 -0.23 14.26
C TYR A 16 -12.33 -1.55 13.58
N GLU A 17 -13.31 -2.43 13.39
CA GLU A 17 -13.09 -3.75 12.81
C GLU A 17 -12.72 -3.68 11.32
N SER A 18 -13.32 -2.73 10.61
CA SER A 18 -13.02 -2.43 9.21
C SER A 18 -11.58 -1.93 9.03
N LEU A 19 -11.08 -1.04 9.89
CA LEU A 19 -9.68 -0.57 9.84
C LEU A 19 -8.67 -1.68 10.17
N ILE A 20 -9.00 -2.59 11.09
CA ILE A 20 -8.18 -3.77 11.36
C ILE A 20 -8.17 -4.70 10.15
N PHE A 21 -9.32 -4.93 9.53
CA PHE A 21 -9.42 -5.72 8.30
C PHE A 21 -8.63 -5.10 7.15
N LEU A 22 -8.70 -3.77 6.99
CA LEU A 22 -7.88 -3.01 6.04
C LEU A 22 -6.40 -3.23 6.31
N THR A 23 -5.97 -3.07 7.56
CA THR A 23 -4.57 -3.26 7.96
C THR A 23 -4.12 -4.68 7.63
N TRP A 24 -4.94 -5.69 7.93
CA TRP A 24 -4.64 -7.08 7.61
C TRP A 24 -4.50 -7.29 6.10
N GLY A 25 -5.44 -6.75 5.30
CA GLY A 25 -5.35 -6.77 3.84
C GLY A 25 -4.07 -6.09 3.32
N LEU A 26 -3.71 -4.94 3.89
CA LEU A 26 -2.52 -4.18 3.53
C LEU A 26 -1.23 -4.95 3.88
N THR A 27 -1.19 -5.62 5.04
CA THR A 27 -0.09 -6.52 5.41
C THR A 27 -0.01 -7.76 4.52
N LEU A 28 -1.14 -8.32 4.11
CA LEU A 28 -1.20 -9.49 3.23
C LEU A 28 -0.67 -9.15 1.84
N VAL A 29 -1.16 -8.08 1.23
CA VAL A 29 -0.68 -7.59 -0.07
C VAL A 29 0.83 -7.29 0.01
N HIS A 30 1.25 -6.65 1.09
CA HIS A 30 2.67 -6.39 1.32
C HIS A 30 3.52 -7.67 1.39
N LEU A 31 3.09 -8.69 2.13
CA LEU A 31 3.79 -9.98 2.21
C LEU A 31 3.89 -10.66 0.84
N ILE A 32 2.80 -10.64 0.04
CA ILE A 32 2.82 -11.18 -1.33
C ILE A 32 3.90 -10.48 -2.17
N LEU A 33 4.00 -9.15 -2.05
CA LEU A 33 4.99 -8.36 -2.80
C LEU A 33 6.42 -8.61 -2.34
N GLU A 34 6.63 -8.80 -1.04
CA GLU A 34 7.94 -9.13 -0.49
C GLU A 34 8.41 -10.51 -1.00
N GLN A 35 7.50 -11.49 -1.07
CA GLN A 35 7.78 -12.81 -1.63
C GLN A 35 8.16 -12.75 -3.11
N GLN A 36 7.51 -11.90 -3.90
CA GLN A 36 7.78 -11.79 -5.34
C GLN A 36 9.10 -11.07 -5.64
N ASN A 37 9.49 -10.07 -4.85
CA ASN A 37 10.59 -9.16 -5.22
C ASN A 37 11.86 -9.37 -4.40
N LYS A 38 11.82 -10.15 -3.29
CA LYS A 38 12.95 -10.41 -2.37
C LYS A 38 13.67 -9.15 -1.87
N SER A 39 13.12 -7.96 -2.10
CA SER A 39 13.73 -6.68 -1.77
C SER A 39 13.05 -6.07 -0.54
N LYS A 40 13.82 -5.89 0.52
CA LYS A 40 13.36 -5.35 1.81
C LYS A 40 12.90 -3.88 1.74
N LEU A 41 13.24 -3.18 0.65
CA LEU A 41 12.89 -1.77 0.42
C LEU A 41 11.38 -1.54 0.35
N ILE A 42 10.64 -2.45 -0.28
CA ILE A 42 9.18 -2.36 -0.42
C ILE A 42 8.53 -2.41 0.97
N GLY A 43 9.04 -3.28 1.86
CA GLY A 43 8.54 -3.38 3.23
C GLY A 43 8.89 -2.20 4.10
N ALA A 44 10.09 -1.65 3.97
CA ALA A 44 10.51 -0.48 4.75
C ALA A 44 9.59 0.75 4.58
N ILE A 45 8.93 0.88 3.43
CA ILE A 45 8.00 1.98 3.14
C ILE A 45 6.60 1.67 3.62
N ASN A 46 6.22 0.39 3.56
CA ASN A 46 4.90 -0.04 3.96
C ASN A 46 4.73 -0.20 5.49
N THR A 47 5.82 -0.47 6.22
CA THR A 47 5.78 -0.58 7.68
C THR A 47 5.33 0.69 8.41
N PRO A 48 5.78 1.92 8.09
CA PRO A 48 5.31 3.12 8.78
C PRO A 48 3.84 3.42 8.51
N ILE A 49 3.31 3.10 7.32
CA ILE A 49 1.88 3.31 7.02
C ILE A 49 1.00 2.30 7.77
N CYS A 50 1.39 1.02 7.82
CA CYS A 50 0.71 0.02 8.65
C CYS A 50 0.70 0.46 10.12
N LEU A 51 1.85 0.92 10.63
CA LEU A 51 1.96 1.41 12.00
C LEU A 51 1.06 2.62 12.23
N PHE A 52 1.02 3.57 11.29
CA PHE A 52 0.15 4.74 11.38
C PHE A 52 -1.33 4.36 11.46
N ILE A 53 -1.80 3.44 10.61
CA ILE A 53 -3.19 2.97 10.63
C ILE A 53 -3.52 2.27 11.96
N ILE A 54 -2.61 1.42 12.46
CA ILE A 54 -2.78 0.73 13.75
C ILE A 54 -2.79 1.74 14.91
N ALA A 55 -1.88 2.71 14.90
CA ALA A 55 -1.79 3.75 15.91
C ALA A 55 -3.05 4.62 15.92
N PHE A 56 -3.54 5.04 14.75
CA PHE A 56 -4.81 5.76 14.61
C PHE A 56 -5.97 4.93 15.15
N THR A 57 -6.05 3.66 14.79
CA THR A 57 -7.10 2.74 15.25
C THR A 57 -7.05 2.55 16.78
N SER A 58 -5.87 2.57 17.38
CA SER A 58 -5.69 2.42 18.83
C SER A 58 -5.93 3.71 19.62
N PHE A 59 -5.60 4.88 19.06
CA PHE A 59 -5.60 6.16 19.75
C PHE A 59 -6.87 6.99 19.50
N SER A 60 -7.41 6.96 18.28
CA SER A 60 -8.59 7.75 17.91
C SER A 60 -9.92 7.09 18.27
N LEU A 61 -9.95 5.80 18.66
CA LEU A 61 -11.20 5.12 19.00
C LEU A 61 -11.32 4.85 20.52
N PRO A 62 -12.28 5.50 21.21
CA PRO A 62 -12.62 5.24 22.60
C PRO A 62 -13.01 3.78 22.85
N SER A 63 -12.69 3.26 24.04
CA SER A 63 -12.96 1.89 24.47
C SER A 63 -14.45 1.49 24.45
N GLU A 64 -15.37 2.46 24.43
CA GLU A 64 -16.82 2.21 24.35
C GLU A 64 -17.28 1.74 22.96
N MET A 65 -16.61 2.19 21.88
CA MET A 65 -16.84 1.67 20.52
C MET A 65 -16.13 0.35 20.25
N LYS A 66 -15.32 -0.18 21.19
CA LYS A 66 -14.73 -1.54 21.07
C LYS A 66 -15.69 -2.65 21.51
N LYS A 67 -16.84 -2.28 22.09
CA LYS A 67 -17.94 -3.19 22.42
C LYS A 67 -18.80 -3.42 21.17
N ALA A 68 -19.06 -4.69 20.88
CA ALA A 68 -19.95 -5.11 19.81
C ALA A 68 -21.38 -4.69 20.18
N VAL A 69 -21.87 -3.59 19.60
CA VAL A 69 -23.29 -3.27 19.60
C VAL A 69 -23.96 -4.18 18.56
N PRO A 70 -25.05 -4.89 18.90
CA PRO A 70 -25.73 -5.74 17.95
C PRO A 70 -26.31 -4.91 16.81
N LEU A 71 -26.05 -5.36 15.58
CA LEU A 71 -26.40 -4.66 14.36
C LEU A 71 -27.92 -4.57 14.15
N VAL A 72 -28.33 -3.46 13.54
CA VAL A 72 -29.65 -3.27 12.92
C VAL A 72 -29.90 -4.36 11.87
N PRO A 73 -31.14 -4.87 11.68
CA PRO A 73 -31.43 -6.13 10.97
C PRO A 73 -31.02 -6.21 9.50
N ALA A 74 -30.60 -5.12 8.86
CA ALA A 74 -30.26 -5.05 7.44
C ALA A 74 -28.88 -5.65 7.08
N LEU A 75 -27.99 -5.90 8.05
CA LEU A 75 -26.63 -6.42 7.82
C LEU A 75 -26.49 -7.96 7.82
N ARG A 76 -27.59 -8.70 7.70
CA ARG A 76 -27.58 -10.18 7.58
C ARG A 76 -27.41 -10.71 6.15
N SER A 77 -27.26 -9.82 5.17
CA SER A 77 -27.06 -10.24 3.78
C SER A 77 -25.60 -10.67 3.53
N ASN A 78 -25.43 -11.88 2.98
CA ASN A 78 -24.12 -12.37 2.52
C ASN A 78 -23.52 -11.47 1.42
N TRP A 79 -24.37 -10.71 0.73
CA TRP A 79 -24.00 -9.82 -0.37
C TRP A 79 -23.27 -8.56 0.10
N LEU A 80 -23.77 -7.91 1.15
CA LEU A 80 -23.14 -6.70 1.72
C LEU A 80 -21.73 -7.03 2.25
N MET A 81 -21.55 -8.22 2.81
CA MET A 81 -20.26 -8.71 3.29
C MET A 81 -19.24 -8.92 2.16
N MET A 82 -19.67 -9.48 1.03
CA MET A 82 -18.82 -9.62 -0.16
C MET A 82 -18.46 -8.25 -0.74
N HIS A 83 -19.42 -7.33 -0.86
CA HIS A 83 -19.18 -5.98 -1.37
C HIS A 83 -18.12 -5.24 -0.54
N VAL A 84 -18.32 -5.16 0.79
CA VAL A 84 -17.42 -4.39 1.66
C VAL A 84 -16.03 -5.04 1.67
N SER A 85 -15.91 -6.36 1.72
CA SER A 85 -14.60 -7.02 1.70
C SER A 85 -13.83 -6.76 0.40
N ILE A 86 -14.49 -6.83 -0.77
CA ILE A 86 -13.84 -6.54 -2.06
C ILE A 86 -13.40 -5.08 -2.16
N MET A 87 -14.23 -4.15 -1.67
CA MET A 87 -13.88 -2.72 -1.60
C MET A 87 -12.66 -2.49 -0.70
N MET A 88 -12.58 -3.15 0.45
CA MET A 88 -11.49 -2.98 1.41
C MET A 88 -10.16 -3.53 0.88
N ILE A 89 -10.17 -4.70 0.23
CA ILE A 89 -8.97 -5.21 -0.44
C ILE A 89 -8.56 -4.33 -1.62
N SER A 90 -9.53 -3.80 -2.37
CA SER A 90 -9.25 -2.86 -3.46
C SER A 90 -8.58 -1.59 -2.96
N TYR A 91 -9.07 -1.00 -1.87
CA TYR A 91 -8.45 0.18 -1.26
C TYR A 91 -7.04 -0.12 -0.76
N ALA A 92 -6.82 -1.27 -0.14
CA ALA A 92 -5.48 -1.68 0.29
C ALA A 92 -4.49 -1.76 -0.89
N LEU A 93 -4.91 -2.34 -2.03
CA LEU A 93 -4.10 -2.38 -3.25
C LEU A 93 -3.81 -0.97 -3.79
N LEU A 94 -4.82 -0.11 -3.94
CA LEU A 94 -4.63 1.24 -4.49
C LEU A 94 -3.79 2.15 -3.59
N ILE A 95 -3.98 2.08 -2.26
CA ILE A 95 -3.14 2.80 -1.29
C ILE A 95 -1.69 2.34 -1.43
N LEU A 96 -1.44 1.03 -1.47
CA LEU A 96 -0.08 0.52 -1.58
C LEU A 96 0.57 0.86 -2.93
N GLY A 97 -0.19 0.75 -4.01
CA GLY A 97 0.26 1.10 -5.36
C GLY A 97 0.64 2.57 -5.49
N SER A 98 -0.24 3.47 -5.02
CA SER A 98 0.03 4.92 -5.01
C SER A 98 1.23 5.30 -4.13
N LEU A 99 1.41 4.63 -2.98
CA LEU A 99 2.58 4.83 -2.12
C LEU A 99 3.89 4.40 -2.78
N LEU A 100 3.87 3.33 -3.59
CA LEU A 100 5.04 2.93 -4.36
C LEU A 100 5.35 3.92 -5.49
N SER A 101 4.31 4.45 -6.15
CA SER A 101 4.44 5.49 -7.18
C SER A 101 5.04 6.79 -6.62
N ILE A 102 4.55 7.28 -5.48
CA ILE A 102 5.09 8.52 -4.87
C ILE A 102 6.56 8.34 -4.47
N LEU A 103 6.93 7.16 -3.96
CA LEU A 103 8.31 6.83 -3.65
C LEU A 103 9.20 6.86 -4.90
N PHE A 104 8.77 6.21 -5.98
CA PHE A 104 9.50 6.24 -7.24
C PHE A 104 9.82 7.68 -7.67
N LEU A 105 8.82 8.57 -7.60
CA LEU A 105 8.99 9.97 -7.98
C LEU A 105 9.98 10.70 -7.06
N ILE A 106 9.94 10.46 -5.75
CA ILE A 106 10.88 11.04 -4.78
C ILE A 106 12.32 10.58 -5.07
N ILE A 107 12.53 9.28 -5.26
CA ILE A 107 13.86 8.71 -5.56
C ILE A 107 14.37 9.23 -6.91
N TYR A 108 13.51 9.26 -7.93
CA TYR A 108 13.83 9.78 -9.26
C TYR A 108 14.28 11.25 -9.19
N LYS A 109 13.54 12.10 -8.46
CA LYS A 109 13.88 13.53 -8.28
C LYS A 109 15.21 13.72 -7.55
N ILE A 110 15.47 12.92 -6.49
CA ILE A 110 16.75 12.94 -5.77
C ILE A 110 17.89 12.51 -6.70
N ASN A 111 17.70 11.46 -7.49
CA ASN A 111 18.73 10.94 -8.36
C ASN A 111 19.08 11.95 -9.48
N LEU A 112 18.06 12.55 -10.09
CA LEU A 112 18.23 13.60 -11.10
C LEU A 112 19.00 14.81 -10.54
N LYS A 113 18.70 15.23 -9.31
CA LYS A 113 19.42 16.31 -8.62
C LYS A 113 20.90 15.94 -8.39
N ASN A 114 21.18 14.68 -8.04
CA ASN A 114 22.54 14.20 -7.84
C ASN A 114 23.36 14.17 -9.14
N VAL A 115 22.77 13.82 -10.30
CA VAL A 115 23.44 13.94 -11.61
C VAL A 115 23.88 15.36 -11.85
N ASN A 116 22.96 16.32 -11.71
CA ASN A 116 23.23 17.72 -11.99
C ASN A 116 24.32 18.30 -11.07
N ILE A 117 24.39 17.87 -9.81
CA ILE A 117 25.44 18.29 -8.87
C ILE A 117 26.79 17.68 -9.24
N ASN A 118 26.81 16.39 -9.58
CA ASN A 118 28.05 15.71 -10.00
C ASN A 118 28.58 16.29 -11.32
N GLN A 119 27.71 16.62 -12.27
CA GLN A 119 28.08 17.23 -13.54
C GLN A 119 28.64 18.65 -13.37
N LYS A 120 28.10 19.42 -12.40
CA LYS A 120 28.70 20.70 -11.99
C LYS A 120 30.07 20.49 -11.36
N ARG A 121 30.25 19.50 -10.48
CA ARG A 121 31.56 19.19 -9.86
C ARG A 121 32.59 18.63 -10.85
N THR A 122 32.19 17.87 -11.88
CA THR A 122 33.12 17.37 -12.89
C THR A 122 33.66 18.51 -13.74
N ASN A 123 32.86 19.51 -14.09
CA ASN A 123 33.35 20.66 -14.87
C ASN A 123 34.41 21.49 -14.10
N TYR A 124 34.39 21.50 -12.76
CA TYR A 124 35.46 22.11 -11.95
C TYR A 124 36.67 21.20 -11.73
N ARG A 125 36.54 19.87 -11.91
CA ARG A 125 37.63 18.89 -11.72
C ARG A 125 38.29 18.42 -13.01
N ILE A 126 37.65 18.62 -14.18
CA ILE A 126 38.21 18.31 -15.51
C ILE A 126 39.45 19.17 -15.80
N GLN A 127 39.68 20.25 -15.04
CA GLN A 127 40.94 20.99 -15.11
C GLN A 127 42.11 20.31 -14.36
N MET A 128 41.94 19.20 -13.62
CA MET A 128 43.03 18.71 -12.75
C MET A 128 43.31 17.19 -12.62
N SER A 129 42.54 16.22 -13.11
CA SER A 129 43.09 14.84 -13.25
C SER A 129 42.12 13.82 -13.86
N THR A 130 42.64 13.09 -14.83
CA THR A 130 42.15 11.81 -15.33
C THR A 130 42.27 10.72 -14.25
N SER A 131 41.17 10.29 -13.64
CA SER A 131 41.09 8.98 -12.98
C SER A 131 39.67 8.44 -12.75
N ILE A 132 39.32 7.46 -13.60
CA ILE A 132 38.82 6.12 -13.22
C ILE A 132 37.36 6.01 -12.69
N ALA A 133 36.43 5.82 -13.63
CA ALA A 133 35.67 4.58 -13.88
C ALA A 133 34.93 3.80 -12.75
N ASN A 134 34.71 4.34 -11.55
CA ASN A 134 34.00 3.58 -10.49
C ASN A 134 32.53 4.01 -10.23
N ASN A 135 32.03 5.06 -10.90
CA ASN A 135 30.66 5.57 -10.65
C ASN A 135 29.56 4.96 -11.56
N SER A 136 29.91 4.21 -12.60
CA SER A 136 28.93 3.62 -13.53
C SER A 136 28.15 2.45 -12.92
N VAL A 137 28.80 1.63 -12.08
CA VAL A 137 28.20 0.41 -11.51
C VAL A 137 27.10 0.76 -10.48
N LEU A 138 27.38 1.70 -9.56
CA LEU A 138 26.40 2.16 -8.57
C LEU A 138 25.18 2.87 -9.17
N TYR A 139 25.31 3.41 -10.38
CA TYR A 139 24.22 4.09 -11.08
C TYR A 139 23.28 3.09 -11.77
N SER A 140 23.85 2.01 -12.32
CA SER A 140 23.11 0.92 -12.96
C SER A 140 22.16 0.22 -11.99
N ASP A 141 22.62 -0.11 -10.78
CA ASP A 141 21.81 -0.83 -9.79
C ASP A 141 20.66 0.02 -9.23
N ARG A 142 20.83 1.35 -9.14
CA ARG A 142 19.73 2.23 -8.72
C ARG A 142 18.67 2.33 -9.81
N MET A 143 19.08 2.44 -11.07
CA MET A 143 18.16 2.51 -12.21
C MET A 143 17.30 1.24 -12.28
N SER A 144 17.89 0.06 -12.06
CA SER A 144 17.16 -1.21 -12.05
C SER A 144 16.16 -1.31 -10.88
N ILE A 145 16.54 -0.89 -9.67
CA ILE A 145 15.64 -0.85 -8.50
C ILE A 145 14.46 0.10 -8.74
N LEU A 146 14.71 1.28 -9.29
CA LEU A 146 13.66 2.25 -9.66
C LEU A 146 12.66 1.63 -10.65
N GLN A 147 13.14 0.90 -11.64
CA GLN A 147 12.28 0.26 -12.64
C GLN A 147 11.49 -0.92 -12.07
N ILE A 148 12.05 -1.67 -11.12
CA ILE A 148 11.33 -2.71 -10.37
C ILE A 148 10.16 -2.08 -9.60
N ILE A 149 10.41 -0.97 -8.88
CA ILE A 149 9.39 -0.28 -8.08
C ILE A 149 8.26 0.26 -8.96
N ASP A 150 8.58 0.83 -10.11
CA ASP A 150 7.60 1.38 -11.05
C ASP A 150 6.72 0.29 -11.67
N ASN A 151 7.33 -0.77 -12.21
CA ASN A 151 6.60 -1.92 -12.74
C ASN A 151 5.66 -2.56 -11.71
N LEU A 152 6.13 -2.65 -10.48
CA LEU A 152 5.37 -3.21 -9.37
C LEU A 152 4.20 -2.30 -9.00
N SER A 153 4.43 -0.98 -8.90
CA SER A 153 3.36 0.01 -8.68
C SER A 153 2.27 -0.09 -9.75
N TYR A 154 2.68 -0.11 -11.02
CA TYR A 154 1.77 -0.26 -12.16
C TYR A 154 0.94 -1.53 -12.07
N ARG A 155 1.56 -2.67 -11.72
CA ARG A 155 0.88 -3.96 -11.60
C ARG A 155 -0.12 -3.97 -10.43
N ILE A 156 0.22 -3.39 -9.29
CA ILE A 156 -0.72 -3.31 -8.14
C ILE A 156 -1.91 -2.42 -8.51
N ILE A 157 -1.66 -1.25 -9.08
CA ILE A 157 -2.70 -0.29 -9.45
C ILE A 157 -3.62 -0.92 -10.51
N GLY A 158 -3.02 -1.61 -11.50
CA GLY A 158 -3.74 -2.37 -12.52
C GLY A 158 -4.60 -3.50 -11.97
N LEU A 159 -4.27 -4.09 -10.82
CA LEU A 159 -5.12 -5.06 -10.13
C LEU A 159 -6.17 -4.39 -9.23
N GLY A 160 -5.83 -3.26 -8.61
CA GLY A 160 -6.72 -2.52 -7.71
C GLY A 160 -7.93 -1.91 -8.43
N PHE A 161 -7.72 -1.28 -9.59
CA PHE A 161 -8.83 -0.63 -10.32
C PHE A 161 -9.96 -1.58 -10.74
N PRO A 162 -9.70 -2.74 -11.38
CA PRO A 162 -10.75 -3.71 -11.69
C PRO A 162 -11.48 -4.18 -10.44
N LEU A 163 -10.75 -4.44 -9.34
CA LEU A 163 -11.37 -4.87 -8.09
C LEU A 163 -12.31 -3.79 -7.51
N LEU A 164 -11.91 -2.52 -7.62
CA LEU A 164 -12.74 -1.37 -7.24
C LEU A 164 -14.02 -1.32 -8.08
N THR A 165 -13.91 -1.50 -9.40
CA THR A 165 -15.08 -1.46 -10.30
C THR A 165 -16.08 -2.58 -9.96
N ILE A 166 -15.58 -3.79 -9.69
CA ILE A 166 -16.41 -4.92 -9.27
C ILE A 166 -17.09 -4.62 -7.94
N GLY A 167 -16.38 -3.98 -7.01
CA GLY A 167 -16.95 -3.52 -5.75
C GLY A 167 -18.06 -2.50 -5.97
N ILE A 168 -17.87 -1.48 -6.80
CA ILE A 168 -18.91 -0.48 -7.13
C ILE A 168 -20.13 -1.15 -7.74
N ILE A 169 -19.95 -2.03 -8.74
CA ILE A 169 -21.05 -2.74 -9.40
C ILE A 169 -21.81 -3.60 -8.39
N ALA A 170 -21.10 -4.36 -7.54
CA ALA A 170 -21.71 -5.19 -6.51
C ALA A 170 -22.53 -4.36 -5.50
N GLY A 171 -22.09 -3.13 -5.20
CA GLY A 171 -22.83 -2.20 -4.35
C GLY A 171 -24.07 -1.63 -5.04
N ALA A 172 -23.97 -1.29 -6.33
CA ALA A 172 -25.09 -0.82 -7.13
C ALA A 172 -26.20 -1.87 -7.26
N VAL A 173 -25.84 -3.14 -7.45
CA VAL A 173 -26.80 -4.26 -7.51
C VAL A 173 -27.53 -4.40 -6.18
N TRP A 174 -26.82 -4.30 -5.05
CA TRP A 174 -27.44 -4.42 -3.73
C TRP A 174 -28.37 -3.25 -3.40
N ALA A 175 -28.06 -2.04 -3.87
CA ALA A 175 -28.90 -0.86 -3.65
C ALA A 175 -30.22 -0.91 -4.46
N ASN A 176 -30.34 -1.84 -5.40
CA ASN A 176 -31.50 -1.99 -6.27
C ASN A 176 -32.48 -3.08 -5.77
N ASP A 177 -32.14 -3.79 -4.68
CA ASP A 177 -33.03 -4.71 -3.94
C ASP A 177 -33.55 -4.04 -2.65
#